data_AF-A0A534RVS6-F1
#
_entry.id   AF-A0A534RVS6-F1
#
_cell.length_a   1.000
_cell.length_b   1.000
_cell.length_c   1.000
_cell.angle_alpha   90.00
_cell.angle_beta   90.00
_cell.angle_gamma   90.00
#
_symmetry.space_group_name_H-M   'P 1'
#
loop_
_entity.id
_entity.type
_entity.pdbx_description
1 polymer ?
#
loop_
_entity_poly.entity_id
_entity_poly.type
_entity_poly.pdbx_seq_one_letter_code
_entity_poly.pdbx_strand_id
1 'polypeptide(L)'
;MAESGTILAGFLAPHPPHLVYGENPARNQPRSTGGWEMLRWAYERCRAKIKAWKPDVILVHSPHWMTIVGHHFLRVPHLQGISVDPIFPHIFRYRYEMDVDVELADACYEETRKEGLIAKKMTNPHF
;
A
#
# COMPACT_ATOMS: atom_id res chain seq x y z
N MET A 1 9.85 29.27 8.43
CA MET A 1 10.72 28.14 8.82
C MET A 1 10.25 26.97 7.99
N ALA A 2 11.09 26.38 7.14
CA ALA A 2 10.69 25.19 6.41
C ALA A 2 10.40 24.07 7.43
N GLU A 3 9.20 23.51 7.41
CA GLU A 3 8.87 22.38 8.29
C GLU A 3 9.80 21.20 7.94
N SER A 4 10.49 20.65 8.93
CA SER A 4 11.38 19.51 8.73
C SER A 4 10.56 18.24 8.52
N GLY A 5 10.80 17.51 7.42
CA GLY A 5 10.18 16.22 7.18
C GLY A 5 10.39 15.25 8.36
N THR A 6 9.34 14.53 8.76
CA THR A 6 9.35 13.69 9.97
C THR A 6 8.68 12.35 9.71
N ILE A 7 9.22 11.27 10.30
CA ILE A 7 8.56 9.96 10.34
C ILE A 7 7.66 9.92 11.58
N LEU A 8 6.34 9.88 11.38
CA LEU A 8 5.39 9.86 12.50
C LEU A 8 5.36 8.52 13.24
N ALA A 9 5.43 7.40 12.50
CA ALA A 9 5.41 6.06 13.05
C ALA A 9 5.82 5.00 12.02
N GLY A 10 6.17 3.80 12.51
CA GLY A 10 6.28 2.58 11.71
C GLY A 10 5.26 1.54 12.15
N PHE A 11 4.69 0.81 11.19
CA PHE A 11 3.75 -0.29 11.45
C PHE A 11 4.21 -1.57 10.77
N LEU A 12 4.09 -2.69 11.48
CA LEU A 12 4.00 -4.00 10.86
C LEU A 12 2.54 -4.27 10.50
N ALA A 13 2.21 -4.12 9.22
CA ALA A 13 0.86 -4.23 8.68
C ALA A 13 0.75 -5.45 7.74
N PRO A 14 0.48 -6.67 8.26
CA PRO A 14 0.39 -7.86 7.43
C PRO A 14 -0.79 -7.76 6.45
N HIS A 15 -0.67 -8.37 5.27
CA HIS A 15 -1.66 -8.23 4.19
C HIS A 15 -2.53 -9.48 3.92
N PRO A 16 -3.12 -10.18 4.93
CA PRO A 16 -3.98 -11.31 4.63
C PRO A 16 -5.30 -10.83 3.97
N PRO A 17 -5.63 -11.30 2.75
CA PRO A 17 -6.83 -10.88 2.03
C PRO A 17 -8.13 -11.20 2.79
N HIS A 18 -8.07 -12.21 3.66
CA HIS A 18 -9.14 -12.66 4.55
C HIS A 18 -9.71 -11.53 5.43
N LEU A 19 -8.91 -10.56 5.86
CA LEU A 19 -9.39 -9.45 6.70
C LEU A 19 -10.38 -8.56 5.93
N VAL A 20 -10.02 -8.23 4.68
CA VAL A 20 -10.88 -7.45 3.77
C VAL A 20 -12.13 -8.24 3.41
N TYR A 21 -11.99 -9.54 3.17
CA TYR A 21 -13.13 -10.42 2.91
C TYR A 21 -14.13 -10.46 4.07
N GLY A 22 -13.65 -10.63 5.30
CA GLY A 22 -14.50 -10.62 6.50
C GLY A 22 -15.26 -9.30 6.69
N GLU A 23 -14.66 -8.19 6.25
CA GLU A 23 -15.22 -6.83 6.41
C GLU A 23 -16.30 -6.47 5.39
N ASN A 24 -16.39 -7.18 4.27
CA ASN A 24 -17.37 -6.91 3.21
C ASN A 24 -17.39 -5.44 2.70
N PRO A 25 -16.25 -4.76 2.47
CA PRO A 25 -16.27 -3.41 1.91
C PRO A 25 -16.87 -3.43 0.50
N ALA A 26 -17.55 -2.35 0.09
CA ALA A 26 -18.21 -2.25 -1.21
C ALA A 26 -17.27 -2.45 -2.43
N ARG A 27 -15.98 -2.20 -2.22
CA ARG A 27 -14.92 -2.35 -3.23
C ARG A 27 -14.49 -3.81 -3.45
N ASN A 28 -14.71 -4.71 -2.49
CA ASN A 28 -14.42 -6.14 -2.65
C ASN A 28 -15.66 -6.85 -3.20
N GLN A 29 -15.51 -7.57 -4.31
CA GLN A 29 -16.65 -8.24 -4.99
C GLN A 29 -17.20 -9.44 -4.19
N PRO A 30 -16.38 -10.38 -3.66
CA PRO A 30 -16.87 -11.51 -2.89
C PRO A 30 -17.44 -11.08 -1.55
N ARG A 31 -18.45 -11.81 -1.07
CA ARG A 31 -19.14 -11.54 0.20
C ARG A 31 -18.94 -12.69 1.17
N SER A 32 -18.56 -12.35 2.39
CA SER A 32 -18.42 -13.27 3.53
C SER A 32 -19.60 -13.15 4.49
N THR A 33 -19.68 -14.09 5.43
CA THR A 33 -20.55 -13.99 6.60
C THR A 33 -19.80 -13.48 7.84
N GLY A 34 -18.64 -12.82 7.68
CA GLY A 34 -17.75 -12.40 8.76
C GLY A 34 -16.39 -13.11 8.74
N GLY A 35 -15.68 -13.09 9.87
CA GLY A 35 -14.41 -13.78 10.08
C GLY A 35 -13.23 -12.85 10.42
N TRP A 36 -12.22 -13.45 11.09
CA TRP A 36 -10.95 -12.83 11.50
C TRP A 36 -11.11 -11.56 12.36
N GLU A 37 -12.14 -11.52 13.21
CA GLU A 37 -12.54 -10.37 14.01
C GLU A 37 -11.40 -9.84 14.87
N MET A 38 -10.65 -10.73 15.55
CA MET A 38 -9.54 -10.33 16.41
C MET A 38 -8.48 -9.49 15.67
N LEU A 39 -8.09 -9.92 14.47
CA LEU A 39 -7.13 -9.18 13.65
C LEU A 39 -7.75 -7.92 13.05
N ARG A 40 -9.04 -7.96 12.66
CA ARG A 40 -9.74 -6.78 12.17
C ARG A 40 -9.88 -5.71 13.25
N TRP A 41 -10.21 -6.08 14.49
CA TRP A 41 -10.25 -5.16 15.62
C TRP A 41 -8.87 -4.59 15.96
N ALA A 42 -7.80 -5.36 15.77
CA ALA A 42 -6.44 -4.82 15.86
C ALA A 42 -6.19 -3.76 14.76
N TYR A 43 -6.65 -4.01 13.53
CA TYR A 43 -6.62 -3.04 12.44
C TYR A 43 -7.47 -1.79 12.74
N GLU A 44 -8.61 -1.89 13.44
CA GLU A 44 -9.38 -0.71 13.86
C GLU A 44 -8.57 0.24 14.73
N ARG A 45 -7.73 -0.29 15.64
CA ARG A 45 -6.83 0.53 16.45
C ARG A 45 -5.75 1.20 15.61
N CYS A 46 -5.20 0.50 14.62
CA CYS A 46 -4.26 1.06 13.65
C CYS A 46 -4.90 2.20 12.83
N ARG A 47 -6.10 1.95 12.28
CA ARG A 47 -6.91 2.93 11.54
C ARG A 47 -7.16 4.19 12.36
N ALA A 48 -7.54 4.04 13.63
CA ALA A 48 -7.78 5.18 14.53
C ALA A 48 -6.53 6.05 14.72
N LYS A 49 -5.35 5.44 14.89
CA LYS A 49 -4.07 6.16 15.00
C LYS A 49 -3.73 6.94 13.73
N ILE A 50 -3.79 6.29 12.56
CA ILE A 50 -3.49 6.93 11.27
C ILE A 50 -4.43 8.12 11.03
N LYS A 51 -5.73 7.97 11.30
CA LYS A 51 -6.72 9.06 11.18
C LYS A 51 -6.43 10.24 12.11
N ALA A 52 -5.95 9.98 13.33
CA ALA A 52 -5.61 11.03 14.29
C ALA A 52 -4.33 11.78 13.88
N TRP A 53 -3.34 11.08 13.34
CA TRP A 53 -2.05 11.66 12.96
C TRP A 53 -2.07 12.42 11.64
N LYS A 54 -3.01 12.10 10.73
CA LYS A 54 -3.14 12.76 9.42
C LYS A 54 -1.80 12.87 8.67
N PRO A 55 -1.10 11.74 8.42
CA PRO A 55 0.13 11.78 7.64
C PRO A 55 -0.14 12.29 6.22
N ASP A 56 0.84 12.97 5.64
CA ASP A 56 0.78 13.42 4.24
C ASP A 56 0.84 12.24 3.26
N VAL A 57 1.60 11.20 3.62
CA VAL A 57 1.85 10.02 2.77
C VAL A 57 1.99 8.75 3.60
N ILE A 58 1.67 7.60 3.01
CA ILE A 58 1.94 6.27 3.57
C ILE A 58 2.92 5.54 2.64
N LEU A 59 4.12 5.24 3.14
CA LEU A 59 5.09 4.41 2.41
C LEU A 59 4.84 2.94 2.72
N VAL A 60 4.72 2.12 1.68
CA VAL A 60 4.46 0.68 1.79
C VAL A 60 5.50 -0.11 1.00
N HIS A 61 6.19 -1.03 1.68
CA HIS A 61 7.07 -2.01 1.05
C HIS A 61 6.37 -3.37 1.04
N SER A 62 5.97 -3.83 -0.15
CA SER A 62 5.17 -5.05 -0.30
C SER A 62 6.02 -6.24 -0.74
N PRO A 63 5.92 -7.41 -0.08
CA PRO A 63 6.61 -8.61 -0.54
C PRO A 63 6.03 -9.18 -1.84
N HIS A 64 4.80 -8.82 -2.20
CA HIS A 64 4.16 -9.29 -3.44
C HIS A 64 4.54 -8.48 -4.68
N TRP A 65 5.32 -7.40 -4.52
CA TRP A 65 5.92 -6.71 -5.65
C TRP A 65 7.40 -7.07 -5.76
N MET A 66 7.65 -8.27 -6.27
CA MET A 66 9.00 -8.79 -6.40
C MET A 66 9.69 -8.23 -7.64
N THR A 67 10.89 -7.69 -7.45
CA THR A 67 11.74 -7.17 -8.53
C THR A 67 13.08 -7.88 -8.52
N ILE A 68 13.57 -8.25 -9.70
CA ILE A 68 14.86 -8.95 -9.84
C ILE A 68 16.03 -7.96 -9.89
N VAL A 69 15.84 -6.81 -10.55
CA VAL A 69 16.91 -5.83 -10.80
C VAL A 69 16.63 -4.54 -10.05
N GLY A 70 17.12 -4.46 -8.82
CA GLY A 70 17.04 -3.26 -7.99
C GLY A 70 15.64 -2.95 -7.44
N HIS A 71 15.53 -1.79 -6.81
CA HIS A 71 14.36 -1.33 -6.07
C HIS A 71 13.44 -0.48 -6.96
N HIS A 72 12.15 -0.80 -6.99
CA HIS A 72 11.20 -0.11 -7.85
C HIS A 72 10.31 0.83 -7.04
N PHE A 73 10.02 2.00 -7.60
CA PHE A 73 9.14 3.01 -7.01
C PHE A 73 7.98 3.30 -7.96
N LEU A 74 6.74 3.28 -7.46
CA LEU A 74 5.58 3.71 -8.23
C LEU A 74 5.73 5.19 -8.57
N ARG A 75 5.56 5.55 -9.84
CA ARG A 75 5.69 6.94 -10.31
C ARG A 75 4.61 7.31 -11.33
N VAL A 76 3.44 6.70 -11.19
CA VAL A 76 2.21 7.09 -11.89
C VAL A 76 1.33 7.82 -10.88
N PRO A 77 0.97 9.10 -11.11
CA PRO A 77 0.28 9.91 -10.10
C PRO A 77 -1.03 9.30 -9.60
N HIS A 78 -1.75 8.60 -10.49
CA HIS A 78 -3.03 7.99 -10.18
C HIS A 78 -3.08 6.57 -10.74
N LEU A 79 -3.38 5.60 -9.88
CA LEU A 79 -3.48 4.19 -10.23
C LEU A 79 -4.83 3.64 -9.83
N GLN A 80 -5.45 2.91 -10.74
CA GLN A 80 -6.73 2.25 -10.50
C GLN A 80 -6.79 0.92 -11.24
N GLY A 81 -7.61 0.01 -10.73
CA GLY A 81 -7.79 -1.29 -11.36
C GLY A 81 -8.55 -2.27 -10.49
N ILE A 82 -8.48 -3.55 -10.87
CA ILE A 82 -9.04 -4.66 -10.12
C ILE A 82 -7.89 -5.54 -9.65
N SER A 83 -7.63 -5.56 -8.35
CA SER A 83 -6.66 -6.46 -7.74
C SER A 83 -7.36 -7.78 -7.41
N VAL A 84 -6.97 -8.84 -8.09
CA VAL A 84 -7.44 -10.21 -7.83
C VAL A 84 -6.30 -10.96 -7.18
N ASP A 85 -6.52 -11.51 -5.99
CA ASP A 85 -5.52 -12.37 -5.36
C ASP A 85 -5.39 -13.66 -6.16
N PRO A 86 -4.18 -14.03 -6.64
CA PRO A 86 -4.01 -15.19 -7.50
C PRO A 86 -4.17 -16.52 -6.75
N ILE A 87 -3.95 -16.54 -5.44
CA ILE A 87 -4.08 -17.74 -4.60
C ILE A 87 -5.49 -17.83 -4.01
N PHE A 88 -6.08 -16.68 -3.65
CA PHE A 88 -7.40 -16.59 -3.02
C PHE A 88 -8.41 -15.74 -3.83
N PRO A 89 -8.65 -16.05 -5.12
CA PRO A 89 -9.55 -15.25 -5.97
C PRO A 89 -11.02 -15.29 -5.52
N HIS A 90 -11.38 -16.34 -4.77
CA HIS A 90 -12.73 -16.53 -4.23
C HIS A 90 -13.07 -15.56 -3.08
N ILE A 91 -12.06 -14.94 -2.43
CA ILE A 91 -12.28 -14.01 -1.31
C ILE A 91 -11.82 -12.57 -1.60
N PHE A 92 -10.90 -12.37 -2.55
CA PHE A 92 -10.32 -11.05 -2.81
C PHE A 92 -10.31 -10.69 -4.30
N ARG A 93 -11.25 -9.82 -4.68
CA ARG A 93 -11.36 -9.18 -5.99
C ARG A 93 -11.73 -7.72 -5.72
N TYR A 94 -10.71 -6.89 -5.55
CA TYR A 94 -10.84 -5.56 -4.98
C TYR A 94 -10.65 -4.47 -6.04
N ARG A 95 -11.66 -3.62 -6.22
CA ARG A 95 -11.54 -2.40 -7.03
C ARG A 95 -10.75 -1.35 -6.24
N TYR A 96 -9.53 -1.07 -6.68
CA TYR A 96 -8.67 -0.08 -6.05
C TYR A 96 -8.56 1.18 -6.91
N GLU A 97 -8.28 2.27 -6.21
CA GLU A 97 -8.00 3.60 -6.76
C GLU A 97 -7.15 4.29 -5.70
N MET A 98 -5.99 4.80 -6.09
CA MET A 98 -5.02 5.42 -5.20
C MET A 98 -4.19 6.47 -5.94
N ASP A 99 -3.84 7.53 -5.20
CA ASP A 99 -2.91 8.54 -5.65
C ASP A 99 -1.51 8.24 -5.09
N VAL A 100 -0.49 8.54 -5.88
CA VAL A 100 0.91 8.33 -5.55
C VAL A 100 1.59 9.68 -5.40
N ASP A 101 2.28 9.88 -4.28
CA ASP A 101 3.20 11.01 -4.11
C ASP A 101 4.44 10.79 -4.99
N VAL A 102 4.35 11.27 -6.23
CA VAL A 102 5.42 11.11 -7.23
C VAL A 102 6.65 11.94 -6.91
N GLU A 103 6.51 13.04 -6.16
CA GLU A 103 7.63 13.87 -5.73
C GLU A 103 8.46 13.12 -4.70
N LEU A 104 7.80 12.55 -3.68
CA LEU A 104 8.49 11.73 -2.69
C LEU A 104 9.07 10.45 -3.31
N ALA A 105 8.34 9.81 -4.23
CA ALA A 105 8.87 8.64 -4.95
C ALA A 105 10.12 8.98 -5.78
N ASP A 106 10.14 10.16 -6.41
CA ASP A 106 11.31 10.67 -7.14
C ASP A 106 12.48 10.92 -6.17
N ALA A 107 12.24 11.53 -5.00
CA ALA A 107 13.26 11.75 -3.98
C ALA A 107 13.83 10.42 -3.43
N CYS A 108 12.99 9.44 -3.10
CA CYS A 108 13.44 8.13 -2.66
C CYS A 108 14.27 7.39 -3.72
N TYR A 109 13.89 7.50 -4.99
CA TYR A 109 14.68 6.97 -6.09
C TYR A 109 16.07 7.60 -6.16
N GLU A 110 16.17 8.93 -6.07
CA GLU A 110 17.47 9.62 -6.15
C GLU A 110 18.36 9.25 -4.95
N GLU A 111 17.83 9.24 -3.73
CA GLU A 111 18.58 8.83 -2.54
C GLU A 111 19.04 7.36 -2.62
N THR A 112 18.18 6.46 -3.09
CA THR A 112 18.55 5.05 -3.31
C THR A 112 19.76 4.92 -4.24
N ARG A 113 19.80 5.72 -5.31
CA ARG A 113 20.94 5.71 -6.25
C ARG A 113 22.19 6.36 -5.67
N LYS A 114 22.05 7.40 -4.86
CA LYS A 114 23.18 8.02 -4.15
C LYS A 114 23.84 7.05 -3.18
N GLU A 115 23.06 6.19 -2.53
CA GLU A 115 23.53 5.09 -1.69
C GLU A 115 24.15 3.92 -2.48
N GLY A 116 24.24 4.02 -3.81
CA GLY A 116 24.85 3.01 -4.67
C GLY A 116 23.94 1.82 -5.01
N LEU A 117 22.66 1.88 -4.63
CA LEU A 117 21.69 0.84 -4.96
C LEU A 117 21.10 1.05 -6.36
N ILE A 118 20.75 -0.05 -7.02
CA ILE A 118 20.05 -0.01 -8.31
C ILE A 118 18.58 0.33 -8.03
N ALA A 119 18.05 1.35 -8.69
CA ALA A 119 16.66 1.77 -8.56
C ALA A 119 15.99 2.00 -9.92
N LYS A 120 14.66 1.88 -9.97
CA LYS A 120 13.85 2.15 -11.16
C LYS A 120 12.54 2.87 -10.80
N LYS A 121 12.22 3.92 -11.56
CA LYS A 121 10.90 4.57 -11.52
C LYS A 121 9.93 3.80 -12.42
N MET A 122 8.75 3.47 -11.90
CA MET A 122 7.72 2.76 -12.62
C MET A 122 6.66 3.72 -13.11
N THR A 123 6.74 4.03 -14.40
CA THR A 123 5.95 5.05 -15.08
C THR A 123 4.86 4.47 -15.99
N ASN A 124 4.73 3.15 -16.06
CA ASN A 124 3.70 2.49 -16.87
C ASN A 124 2.33 2.64 -16.18
N PRO A 125 1.36 3.39 -16.75
CA PRO A 125 0.03 3.53 -16.16
C PRO A 125 -0.83 2.27 -16.31
N HIS A 126 -0.43 1.33 -17.15
CA HIS A 126 -1.14 0.07 -17.42
C HIS A 126 -0.47 -1.14 -16.74
N PHE A 127 0.16 -0.91 -15.59
CA PHE A 127 0.80 -1.96 -14.81
C PHE A 127 -0.23 -2.98 -14.29
#